data_AF-A0A1B6HT07-F1
#
_entry.id   AF-A0A1B6HT07-F1
#
_cell.length_a   1.000
_cell.length_b   1.000
_cell.length_c   1.000
_cell.angle_alpha   90.00
_cell.angle_beta   90.00
_cell.angle_gamma   90.00
#
_symmetry.space_group_name_H-M   'P 1'
#
loop_
_entity.id
_entity.type
_entity.pdbx_description
1 polymer ?
#
loop_
_entity_poly.entity_id
_entity_poly.type
_entity_poly.pdbx_seq_one_letter_code
_entity_poly.pdbx_strand_id
1 'polypeptide(L)'
;LLDKLNTLGVTGTALAWFDSYLRSRQQMVEVECLSNNTLKKAQSTLTPMQRGVPQGSVLGPVLFLLLTNDLPDQLKDACQTVMFADDTVITVAEKSNNLTLTPT
;
A
#
# COMPACT_ATOMS: atom_id res chain seq x y z
N LEU A 1 -3.93 -7.94 -5.86
CA LEU A 1 -4.36 -8.12 -4.45
C LEU A 1 -5.28 -9.33 -4.30
N LEU A 2 -6.39 -9.43 -5.03
CA LEU A 2 -7.27 -10.60 -4.96
C LEU A 2 -6.54 -11.92 -5.26
N ASP A 3 -5.70 -11.93 -6.30
CA ASP A 3 -4.86 -13.10 -6.59
C ASP A 3 -3.92 -13.43 -5.44
N LYS A 4 -3.33 -12.40 -4.82
CA LYS A 4 -2.44 -12.57 -3.67
C LYS A 4 -3.17 -13.14 -2.45
N LEU A 5 -4.37 -12.64 -2.14
CA LEU A 5 -5.22 -13.19 -1.09
C LEU A 5 -5.55 -14.66 -1.37
N ASN A 6 -5.85 -15.02 -2.62
CA ASN A 6 -6.07 -16.40 -3.03
C ASN A 6 -4.83 -17.27 -2.82
N THR A 7 -3.63 -16.80 -3.19
CA THR A 7 -2.37 -17.52 -2.93
C THR A 7 -2.03 -17.67 -1.45
N LEU A 8 -2.50 -16.76 -0.60
CA LEU A 8 -2.37 -16.83 0.86
C LEU A 8 -3.43 -17.74 1.50
N GLY A 9 -4.31 -18.37 0.71
CA GLY A 9 -5.33 -19.31 1.17
C GLY A 9 -6.72 -18.72 1.40
N VAL A 10 -6.93 -17.43 1.13
CA VAL A 10 -8.26 -16.81 1.21
C VAL A 10 -9.08 -17.23 0.00
N THR A 11 -10.08 -18.07 0.21
CA THR A 11 -10.88 -18.68 -0.86
C THR A 11 -12.39 -18.59 -0.60
N GLY A 12 -13.20 -19.01 -1.56
CA GLY A 12 -14.66 -19.12 -1.42
C GLY A 12 -15.33 -17.79 -1.07
N THR A 13 -16.23 -17.83 -0.09
CA THR A 13 -17.04 -16.66 0.35
C THR A 13 -16.19 -15.49 0.80
N ALA A 14 -15.05 -15.75 1.47
CA ALA A 14 -14.16 -14.68 1.93
C ALA A 14 -13.52 -13.94 0.74
N LEU A 15 -13.05 -14.68 -0.27
CA LEU A 15 -12.48 -14.08 -1.47
C LEU A 15 -13.53 -13.30 -2.27
N ALA A 16 -14.75 -13.85 -2.41
CA ALA A 16 -15.86 -13.16 -3.05
C ALA A 16 -16.25 -11.87 -2.32
N TRP A 17 -16.19 -11.87 -0.99
CA TRP A 17 -16.41 -10.68 -0.19
C TRP A 17 -15.31 -9.62 -0.40
N PHE A 18 -14.04 -10.02 -0.45
CA PHE A 18 -12.95 -9.08 -0.78
C PHE A 18 -13.06 -8.54 -2.21
N ASP A 19 -13.47 -9.36 -3.18
CA ASP A 19 -13.74 -8.94 -4.56
C ASP A 19 -14.83 -7.87 -4.59
N SER A 20 -15.96 -8.12 -3.92
CA SER A 20 -17.04 -7.14 -3.76
C SER A 20 -16.59 -5.88 -3.01
N TYR A 21 -15.71 -5.99 -2.01
CA TYR A 21 -15.23 -4.85 -1.24
C TYR A 21 -14.34 -3.91 -2.07
N LEU A 22 -13.56 -4.47 -3.01
CA LEU A 22 -12.58 -3.73 -3.82
C LEU A 22 -13.16 -3.22 -5.15
N ARG A 23 -14.15 -3.90 -5.74
CA ARG A 23 -14.71 -3.54 -7.05
C ARG A 23 -15.72 -2.39 -7.01
N SER A 24 -15.81 -1.69 -8.15
CA SER A 24 -16.86 -0.70 -8.46
C SER A 24 -17.02 0.42 -7.41
N ARG A 25 -15.91 0.77 -6.76
CA ARG A 25 -15.85 1.79 -5.72
C ARG A 25 -15.89 3.17 -6.36
N GLN A 26 -16.51 4.12 -5.66
CA GLN A 26 -16.55 5.53 -6.04
C GLN A 26 -16.17 6.39 -4.83
N GLN A 27 -15.65 7.59 -5.09
CA GLN A 27 -15.21 8.54 -4.08
C GLN A 27 -15.68 9.96 -4.41
N MET A 28 -15.87 10.76 -3.37
CA MET A 28 -16.27 12.16 -3.43
C MET A 28 -15.68 12.88 -2.21
N VAL A 29 -15.28 14.13 -2.38
CA VAL A 29 -14.72 14.96 -1.31
C VAL A 29 -15.72 16.04 -0.97
N GLU A 30 -16.01 16.20 0.32
CA GLU A 30 -16.79 17.30 0.87
C GLU A 30 -15.87 18.20 1.70
N VAL A 31 -15.91 19.50 1.43
CA VAL A 31 -15.20 20.52 2.22
C VAL A 31 -16.18 21.57 2.72
N GLU A 32 -15.98 22.04 3.95
CA GLU A 32 -16.71 23.19 4.46
C GLU A 32 -15.98 24.48 4.10
N CYS A 33 -16.71 25.44 3.54
CA CYS A 33 -16.21 26.76 3.18
C CYS A 33 -17.08 27.86 3.78
N LEU A 34 -16.45 28.96 4.22
CA LEU A 34 -17.16 30.13 4.69
C LEU A 34 -17.51 31.01 3.48
N SER A 35 -18.80 31.28 3.28
CA SER A 35 -19.29 32.19 2.24
C SER A 35 -20.34 33.12 2.84
N ASN A 36 -20.07 34.43 2.84
CA ASN A 36 -20.94 35.46 3.43
C ASN A 36 -21.31 35.16 4.90
N ASN A 37 -20.30 34.93 5.75
CA ASN A 37 -20.45 34.55 7.16
C ASN A 37 -21.33 33.31 7.41
N THR A 38 -21.57 32.50 6.39
CA THR A 38 -22.33 31.26 6.48
C THR A 38 -21.44 30.08 6.08
N LEU A 39 -21.43 29.02 6.88
CA LEU A 39 -20.76 27.78 6.52
C LEU A 39 -21.56 27.07 5.41
N LYS A 40 -20.90 26.73 4.31
CA LYS A 40 -21.46 25.97 3.20
C LYS A 40 -20.60 24.75 2.93
N LYS A 41 -21.23 23.67 2.47
CA LYS A 41 -20.54 22.46 2.02
C LYS A 41 -20.35 22.51 0.51
N ALA A 42 -19.12 22.31 0.06
CA ALA A 42 -18.77 22.13 -1.35
C ALA A 42 -18.38 20.68 -1.58
N GLN A 43 -19.01 20.04 -2.56
CA GLN A 43 -18.80 18.63 -2.89
C GLN A 43 -18.16 18.49 -4.28
N SER A 44 -17.19 17.59 -4.42
CA SER A 44 -16.66 17.19 -5.72
C SER A 44 -17.64 16.26 -6.46
N THR A 45 -17.41 16.06 -7.76
CA THR A 45 -18.14 15.01 -8.50
C THR A 45 -17.73 13.62 -8.02
N LEU A 46 -18.70 12.70 -8.05
CA LEU A 46 -18.47 11.30 -7.74
C LEU A 46 -17.57 10.66 -8.80
N THR A 47 -16.42 10.13 -8.38
CA THR A 47 -15.37 9.65 -9.27
C THR A 47 -15.07 8.18 -8.99
N PRO A 48 -14.94 7.30 -10.00
CA PRO A 48 -14.60 5.90 -9.78
C PRO A 48 -13.19 5.75 -9.16
N MET A 49 -13.09 4.89 -8.17
CA MET A 49 -11.84 4.59 -7.46
C MET A 49 -11.20 3.35 -8.08
N GLN A 50 -10.23 3.57 -8.96
CA GLN A 50 -9.57 2.51 -9.72
C GLN A 50 -8.46 1.79 -8.93
N ARG A 51 -7.95 2.41 -7.87
CA ARG A 51 -6.83 1.91 -7.06
C ARG A 51 -7.05 2.26 -5.60
N GLY A 52 -6.50 1.41 -4.72
CA GLY A 52 -6.52 1.63 -3.27
C GLY A 52 -7.77 1.12 -2.59
N VAL A 53 -7.93 1.56 -1.34
CA VAL A 53 -9.02 1.23 -0.41
C VAL A 53 -9.59 2.53 0.15
N PRO A 54 -10.80 2.55 0.75
CA PRO A 54 -11.35 3.82 1.23
C PRO A 54 -10.49 4.31 2.40
N GLN A 55 -10.14 5.59 2.37
CA GLN A 55 -9.42 6.21 3.49
C GLN A 55 -10.29 6.14 4.75
N GLY A 56 -9.68 5.81 5.88
CA GLY A 56 -10.40 5.58 7.14
C GLY A 56 -11.08 4.21 7.25
N SER A 57 -10.88 3.30 6.29
CA SER A 57 -11.37 1.94 6.41
C SER A 57 -10.54 1.10 7.40
N VAL A 58 -11.23 0.29 8.20
CA VAL A 58 -10.60 -0.65 9.14
C VAL A 58 -9.72 -1.68 8.42
N LEU A 59 -10.12 -2.10 7.22
CA LEU A 59 -9.39 -3.10 6.42
C LEU A 59 -8.22 -2.52 5.66
N GLY A 60 -8.14 -1.21 5.48
CA GLY A 60 -7.09 -0.57 4.68
C GLY A 60 -5.68 -0.96 5.12
N PRO A 61 -5.34 -0.81 6.41
CA PRO A 61 -4.02 -1.20 6.93
C PRO A 61 -3.72 -2.69 6.76
N VAL A 62 -4.70 -3.57 7.00
CA VAL A 62 -4.51 -5.03 6.87
C VAL A 62 -4.27 -5.41 5.41
N LEU A 63 -5.05 -4.85 4.48
CA LEU A 63 -4.89 -5.09 3.05
C LEU A 63 -3.57 -4.55 2.52
N PHE A 64 -3.08 -3.43 3.07
CA PHE A 64 -1.76 -2.90 2.75
C PHE A 64 -0.65 -3.86 3.21
N LEU A 65 -0.69 -4.35 4.45
CA LEU A 65 0.29 -5.32 4.94
C LEU A 65 0.30 -6.60 4.11
N LEU A 66 -0.88 -7.14 3.76
CA LEU A 66 -0.97 -8.31 2.90
C LEU A 66 -0.48 -8.03 1.48
N LEU A 67 -0.63 -6.80 0.99
CA LEU A 67 -0.12 -6.41 -0.33
C LEU A 67 1.40 -6.35 -0.36
N THR A 68 2.06 -5.92 0.71
CA THR A 68 3.50 -5.64 0.72
C THR A 68 4.35 -6.71 1.44
N ASN A 69 3.72 -7.72 2.05
CA ASN A 69 4.41 -8.73 2.86
C ASN A 69 5.51 -9.56 2.16
N ASP A 70 5.53 -9.63 0.84
CA ASP A 70 6.51 -10.37 0.04
C ASP A 70 7.71 -9.50 -0.35
N LEU A 71 7.64 -8.19 -0.15
CA LEU A 71 8.70 -7.26 -0.53
C LEU A 71 10.08 -7.63 0.06
N PRO A 72 10.21 -8.01 1.35
CA PRO A 72 11.50 -8.43 1.88
C PRO A 72 12.06 -9.68 1.19
N ASP A 73 11.19 -10.64 0.86
CA ASP A 73 11.58 -11.89 0.20
C ASP A 73 12.02 -11.66 -1.25
N GLN A 74 11.43 -10.69 -1.95
CA GLN A 74 11.84 -10.31 -3.31
C GLN A 74 13.20 -9.59 -3.35
N LEU A 75 13.60 -8.97 -2.24
CA LEU A 75 14.80 -8.13 -2.14
C LEU A 75 15.96 -8.78 -1.37
N LYS A 76 15.73 -9.95 -0.77
CA LYS A 76 16.66 -10.63 0.15
C LYS A 76 18.07 -10.87 -0.42
N ASP A 77 18.19 -11.04 -1.73
CA ASP A 77 19.47 -11.34 -2.38
C ASP A 77 20.30 -10.07 -2.67
N ALA A 78 19.66 -8.90 -2.68
CA ALA A 78 20.30 -7.62 -3.01
C ALA A 78 20.54 -6.73 -1.79
N CYS A 79 19.66 -6.81 -0.79
CA CYS A 79 19.68 -5.89 0.34
C CYS A 79 18.95 -6.44 1.56
N GLN A 80 19.27 -5.88 2.73
CA GLN A 80 18.49 -6.10 3.93
C GLN A 80 17.30 -5.14 3.96
N THR A 81 16.09 -5.67 4.11
CA THR A 81 14.85 -4.88 4.17
C THR A 81 14.20 -5.01 5.54
N VAL A 82 13.83 -3.88 6.15
CA VAL A 82 13.06 -3.81 7.40
C VAL A 82 11.81 -2.97 7.14
N MET A 83 10.65 -3.46 7.55
CA MET A 83 9.36 -2.80 7.31
C MET A 83 8.56 -2.61 8.59
N PHE A 84 7.89 -1.48 8.71
CA PHE A 84 6.93 -1.18 9.77
C PHE A 84 5.76 -0.38 9.19
N ALA A 85 4.55 -0.97 9.15
CA ALA A 85 3.42 -0.40 8.42
C ALA A 85 3.86 0.03 7.01
N ASP A 86 3.69 1.30 6.63
CA ASP A 86 4.10 1.89 5.36
C ASP A 86 5.58 2.31 5.29
N ASP A 87 6.28 2.40 6.43
CA ASP A 87 7.71 2.71 6.48
C ASP A 87 8.55 1.49 6.07
N THR A 88 9.47 1.69 5.12
CA THR A 88 10.40 0.66 4.64
C THR A 88 11.83 1.20 4.64
N VAL A 89 12.74 0.47 5.30
CA VAL A 89 14.18 0.73 5.32
C VAL A 89 14.89 -0.34 4.51
N ILE A 90 15.68 0.09 3.53
CA ILE A 90 16.51 -0.77 2.70
C ILE A 90 17.98 -0.44 2.96
N THR A 91 18.74 -1.44 3.40
CA THR A 91 20.17 -1.33 3.68
C THR A 91 20.97 -2.15 2.69
N VAL A 92 21.91 -1.51 2.00
CA VAL A 92 22.85 -2.15 1.08
C VAL A 92 24.25 -2.05 1.67
N ALA A 93 24.98 -3.16 1.70
CA ALA A 93 26.38 -3.19 2.09
C ALA A 93 27.22 -3.68 0.92
N GLU A 94 28.06 -2.81 0.39
CA GLU A 94 29.07 -3.20 -0.58
C GLU A 94 30.34 -3.61 0.17
N LYS A 95 30.80 -4.86 0.00
CA LYS A 95 32.17 -5.22 0.38
C LYS A 95 33.11 -4.59 -0.64
N SER A 96 33.76 -3.50 -0.29
CA SER A 96 34.97 -3.09 -0.99
C SER A 96 36.01 -4.19 -0.79
N ASN A 97 36.15 -5.09 -1.78
CA ASN A 97 37.27 -6.02 -1.78
C ASN A 97 38.54 -5.18 -1.74
N ASN A 98 39.35 -5.37 -0.69
CA ASN A 98 40.59 -4.66 -0.43
C ASN A 98 41.35 -4.45 -1.74
N LEU A 99 41.68 -3.18 -2.03
CA LEU A 99 42.79 -2.82 -2.89
C LEU A 99 44.03 -3.51 -2.32
N THR A 100 44.34 -4.72 -2.78
CA THR A 100 45.65 -5.32 -2.60
C THR A 100 46.62 -4.47 -3.41
N LEU A 101 47.15 -3.42 -2.77
CA LEU A 101 48.34 -2.72 -3.24
C LEU A 101 49.48 -3.74 -3.16
N THR A 102 49.74 -4.45 -4.26
CA THR A 102 50.98 -5.19 -4.44
C THR A 102 52.10 -4.17 -4.62
N PRO A 103 53.08 -4.08 -3.72
CA PRO A 103 54.25 -3.23 -3.94
C PRO A 103 55.08 -3.87 -5.06
N THR A 104 55.36 -3.08 -6.11
CA THR A 104 56.38 -3.35 -7.12
C THR A 104 57.78 -3.32 -6.53
#